data_AF-A0AAD6L1A7-F1
#
_entry.id   AF-A0AAD6L1A7-F1
#
_cell.length_a   1.000
_cell.length_b   1.000
_cell.length_c   1.000
_cell.angle_alpha   90.00
_cell.angle_beta   90.00
_cell.angle_gamma   90.00
#
_symmetry.space_group_name_H-M   'P 1'
#
loop_
_entity.id
_entity.type
_entity.pdbx_description
1 polymer ?
#
loop_
_entity_poly.entity_id
_entity_poly.type
_entity_poly.pdbx_seq_one_letter_code
_entity_poly.pdbx_strand_id
1 'polypeptide(L)'
;MATSHEKGTFFALSYEAKYSDTPAFKFFVIANAIVTVYAFLVLFIPSESQLWGLVLALDLVFTMLLISSISAALAVAQVGKKGNSSAGWLPVCGQVTKYCNQVTGALVAGFIAIITYIILLLYSIYTFLNPLLGKNG
;
A
#
# COMPACT_ATOMS: atom_id res chain seq x y z
N MET A 1 -7.67 6.01 -7.93
CA MET A 1 -6.26 6.22 -8.30
C MET A 1 -6.02 6.02 -9.79
N ALA A 2 -6.46 4.92 -10.41
CA ALA A 2 -6.15 4.59 -11.81
C ALA A 2 -6.69 5.55 -12.90
N THR A 3 -7.65 6.43 -12.60
CA THR A 3 -8.37 7.22 -13.63
C THR A 3 -8.28 8.74 -13.44
N SER A 4 -7.45 9.23 -12.52
CA SER A 4 -7.41 10.67 -12.22
C SER A 4 -6.50 11.40 -13.20
N HIS A 5 -7.10 12.06 -14.18
CA HIS A 5 -6.40 12.92 -15.12
C HIS A 5 -6.78 14.38 -14.81
N GLU A 6 -5.80 15.19 -14.44
CA GLU A 6 -5.99 16.65 -14.34
C GLU A 6 -4.78 17.33 -15.01
N LYS A 7 -5.05 18.18 -16.01
CA LYS A 7 -4.02 18.92 -16.74
C LYS A 7 -3.80 20.27 -16.04
N GLY A 8 -2.58 20.52 -15.57
CA GLY A 8 -2.16 21.82 -15.04
C GLY A 8 -1.14 22.48 -15.98
N THR A 9 -1.38 23.73 -16.37
CA THR A 9 -0.46 24.48 -17.26
C THR A 9 0.65 25.13 -16.44
N PHE A 10 1.89 24.71 -16.63
CA PHE A 10 3.08 25.32 -16.01
C PHE A 10 3.98 25.93 -17.12
N PHE A 11 4.25 27.23 -17.10
CA PHE A 11 5.31 27.88 -17.92
C PHE A 11 5.36 27.53 -19.43
N ALA A 12 4.24 27.64 -20.15
CA ALA A 12 4.16 27.35 -21.60
C ALA A 12 4.65 25.95 -22.04
N LEU A 13 4.85 25.03 -21.07
CA LEU A 13 5.12 23.61 -21.26
C LEU A 13 4.01 22.83 -20.55
N SER A 14 3.21 22.10 -21.31
CA SER A 14 2.12 21.28 -20.77
C SER A 14 2.69 20.15 -19.90
N TYR A 15 2.82 20.37 -18.58
CA TYR A 15 3.25 19.35 -17.65
C TYR A 15 2.06 18.49 -17.24
N GLU A 16 1.86 17.39 -17.96
CA GLU A 16 0.90 16.35 -17.60
C GLU A 16 1.44 15.59 -16.39
N ALA A 17 1.10 16.03 -15.17
CA ALA A 17 1.44 15.33 -13.95
C ALA A 17 0.62 14.03 -13.88
N LYS A 18 1.11 12.98 -14.55
CA LYS A 18 0.47 11.68 -14.59
C LYS A 18 0.85 10.91 -13.32
N TYR A 19 -0.16 10.29 -12.71
CA TYR A 19 0.03 9.25 -11.69
C TYR A 19 1.01 8.14 -12.15
N SER A 20 1.12 7.97 -13.47
CA SER A 20 1.99 7.01 -14.15
C SER A 20 3.48 7.37 -14.16
N ASP A 21 3.90 8.54 -13.68
CA ASP A 21 5.32 8.94 -13.76
C ASP A 21 6.08 8.79 -12.45
N THR A 22 5.40 8.56 -11.32
CA THR A 22 6.06 8.37 -10.02
C THR A 22 6.11 6.88 -9.66
N PRO A 23 7.29 6.24 -9.70
CA PRO A 23 7.43 4.79 -9.53
C PRO A 23 6.93 4.30 -8.16
N ALA A 24 6.98 5.14 -7.12
CA ALA A 24 6.46 4.81 -5.79
C ALA A 24 4.96 4.54 -5.77
N PHE A 25 4.17 5.32 -6.52
CA PHE A 25 2.72 5.15 -6.58
C PHE A 25 2.32 3.90 -7.39
N LYS A 26 3.04 3.62 -8.49
CA LYS A 26 2.88 2.34 -9.21
C LYS A 26 3.18 1.15 -8.30
N PHE A 27 4.28 1.23 -7.55
CA PHE A 27 4.66 0.16 -6.63
C PHE A 27 3.57 -0.06 -5.57
N PHE A 28 3.03 1.00 -4.97
CA PHE A 28 1.91 0.91 -4.02
C PHE A 28 0.67 0.23 -4.62
N VAL A 29 0.25 0.59 -5.83
CA VAL A 29 -0.94 -0.03 -6.46
C VAL A 29 -0.69 -1.49 -6.80
N ILE A 30 0.47 -1.81 -7.39
CA ILE A 30 0.82 -3.19 -7.77
C ILE A 30 0.93 -4.07 -6.52
N ALA A 31 1.58 -3.58 -5.47
CA ALA A 31 1.69 -4.26 -4.18
C ALA A 31 0.31 -4.60 -3.61
N ASN A 32 -0.59 -3.61 -3.51
CA ASN A 32 -1.94 -3.82 -2.99
C ASN A 32 -2.76 -4.80 -3.87
N ALA A 33 -2.59 -4.75 -5.20
CA ALA A 33 -3.28 -5.66 -6.11
C ALA A 33 -2.84 -7.13 -5.91
N ILE A 34 -1.53 -7.40 -5.85
CA ILE A 34 -0.99 -8.75 -5.61
C ILE A 34 -1.51 -9.29 -4.27
N VAL A 35 -1.45 -8.44 -3.25
CA VAL A 35 -1.84 -8.78 -1.88
C VAL A 35 -3.35 -9.09 -1.81
N THR A 36 -4.20 -8.31 -2.49
CA THR A 36 -5.65 -8.57 -2.58
C THR A 36 -5.96 -9.92 -3.24
N VAL A 37 -5.26 -10.25 -4.33
CA VAL A 37 -5.40 -11.55 -5.00
C VAL A 37 -5.00 -12.67 -4.04
N TYR A 38 -3.87 -12.53 -3.34
CA TYR A 38 -3.44 -13.50 -2.33
C TYR A 38 -4.46 -13.69 -1.21
N ALA A 39 -4.99 -12.63 -0.60
CA ALA A 39 -6.02 -12.76 0.44
C ALA A 39 -7.27 -13.48 -0.06
N PHE A 40 -7.68 -13.23 -1.31
CA PHE A 40 -8.79 -13.95 -1.92
C PHE A 40 -8.50 -15.44 -2.08
N LEU A 41 -7.28 -15.81 -2.49
CA LEU A 41 -6.83 -17.21 -2.57
C LEU A 41 -6.81 -17.89 -1.19
N VAL A 42 -6.31 -17.21 -0.16
CA VAL A 42 -6.25 -17.76 1.22
C VAL A 42 -7.63 -18.08 1.77
N LEU A 43 -8.66 -17.32 1.40
CA LEU A 43 -10.05 -17.55 1.82
C LEU A 43 -10.59 -18.94 1.42
N PHE A 44 -10.05 -19.55 0.36
CA PHE A 44 -10.45 -20.87 -0.11
C PHE A 44 -9.63 -22.01 0.52
N ILE A 45 -8.64 -21.72 1.37
CA ILE A 45 -7.79 -22.74 1.98
C ILE A 45 -8.47 -23.28 3.25
N PRO A 46 -8.68 -24.60 3.37
CA PRO A 46 -9.29 -25.19 4.57
C PRO A 46 -8.37 -25.09 5.79
N SER A 47 -8.96 -24.76 6.95
CA SER A 47 -8.24 -24.56 8.23
C SER A 47 -7.45 -25.76 8.75
N GLU A 48 -7.79 -26.97 8.29
CA GLU A 48 -7.19 -28.23 8.75
C GLU A 48 -5.92 -28.61 7.95
N SER A 49 -5.51 -27.81 6.96
CA SER A 49 -4.38 -28.17 6.10
C SER A 49 -3.02 -27.80 6.71
N GLN A 50 -2.02 -28.65 6.46
CA GLN A 50 -0.62 -28.43 6.83
C GLN A 50 0.01 -27.17 6.16
N LEU A 51 -0.73 -26.47 5.29
CA LEU A 51 -0.31 -25.27 4.56
C LEU A 51 -0.36 -23.99 5.41
N TRP A 52 -0.91 -24.05 6.62
CA TRP A 52 -1.04 -22.90 7.51
C TRP A 52 0.29 -22.22 7.87
N GLY A 53 1.38 -22.99 7.99
CA GLY A 53 2.72 -22.42 8.18
C GLY A 53 3.21 -21.61 6.97
N LEU A 54 2.83 -22.02 5.75
CA LEU A 54 3.16 -21.32 4.51
C LEU A 54 2.30 -20.06 4.35
N VAL A 55 1.02 -20.10 4.73
CA VAL A 55 0.14 -18.92 4.80
C VAL A 55 0.74 -17.88 5.75
N LEU A 56 1.15 -18.29 6.96
CA LEU A 56 1.79 -17.39 7.93
C LEU A 56 3.08 -16.73 7.40
N ALA A 57 3.94 -17.50 6.72
CA ALA A 57 5.15 -16.97 6.11
C ALA A 57 4.83 -15.95 4.99
N LEU A 58 3.86 -16.26 4.14
CA LEU A 58 3.43 -15.37 3.06
C LEU A 58 2.75 -14.10 3.59
N ASP A 59 1.89 -14.20 4.60
CA ASP A 59 1.25 -13.05 5.24
C ASP A 59 2.27 -12.08 5.84
N LEU A 60 3.36 -12.60 6.43
CA LEU A 60 4.46 -11.77 6.92
C LEU A 60 5.15 -11.02 5.77
N VAL A 61 5.47 -11.71 4.68
CA VAL A 61 6.11 -11.13 3.50
C VAL A 61 5.23 -10.06 2.87
N PHE A 62 3.93 -10.32 2.72
CA PHE A 62 2.98 -9.37 2.14
C PHE A 62 2.75 -8.15 3.04
N THR A 63 2.72 -8.33 4.36
CA THR A 63 2.62 -7.22 5.31
C THR A 63 3.84 -6.30 5.20
N MET A 64 5.06 -6.86 5.14
CA MET A 64 6.29 -6.07 4.94
C MET A 64 6.29 -5.35 3.60
N LEU A 65 5.84 -6.01 2.53
CA LEU A 65 5.75 -5.44 1.19
C LEU A 65 4.76 -4.25 1.15
N LEU A 66 3.60 -4.35 1.79
CA LEU A 66 2.65 -3.25 1.92
C LEU A 66 3.25 -2.06 2.68
N ILE A 67 3.91 -2.29 3.82
CA ILE A 67 4.55 -1.24 4.64
C ILE A 67 5.66 -0.54 3.84
N SER A 68 6.48 -1.28 3.10
CA SER A 68 7.51 -0.72 2.23
C SER A 68 6.90 0.14 1.12
N SER A 69 5.83 -0.32 0.50
CA SER A 69 5.17 0.40 -0.59
C SER A 69 4.49 1.69 -0.13
N ILE A 70 3.78 1.67 1.01
CA ILE A 70 3.10 2.85 1.53
C ILE A 70 4.10 3.90 2.01
N SER A 71 5.23 3.50 2.61
CA SER A 71 6.26 4.43 3.08
C SER A 71 6.94 5.15 1.91
N ALA A 72 7.21 4.45 0.81
CA ALA A 72 7.69 5.07 -0.42
C ALA A 72 6.66 6.05 -1.02
N ALA A 73 5.38 5.65 -1.09
CA ALA A 73 4.31 6.51 -1.59
C ALA A 73 4.09 7.75 -0.69
N LEU A 74 4.19 7.59 0.63
CA LEU A 74 4.10 8.66 1.63
C LEU A 74 5.23 9.66 1.47
N ALA A 75 6.47 9.19 1.31
CA ALA A 75 7.62 10.06 1.13
C ALA A 75 7.43 10.95 -0.12
N VAL A 76 7.04 10.35 -1.25
CA VAL A 76 6.76 11.08 -2.48
C VAL A 76 5.58 12.04 -2.33
N ALA A 77 4.51 11.62 -1.64
CA ALA A 77 3.36 12.48 -1.37
C ALA A 77 3.72 13.69 -0.48
N GLN A 78 4.58 13.50 0.53
CA GLN A 78 5.08 14.57 1.40
C GLN A 78 5.91 15.59 0.61
N VAL A 79 6.84 15.13 -0.23
CA VAL A 79 7.63 16.01 -1.10
C VAL A 79 6.72 16.75 -2.10
N GLY A 80 5.71 16.07 -2.66
CA GLY A 80 4.73 16.71 -3.55
C GLY A 80 3.85 17.76 -2.86
N LYS A 81 3.56 17.60 -1.56
CA LYS A 81 2.74 18.54 -0.78
C LYS A 81 3.53 19.75 -0.27
N LYS A 82 4.72 19.52 0.28
CA LYS A 82 5.52 20.56 0.94
C LYS A 82 6.57 21.19 0.02
N GLY A 83 6.95 20.50 -1.06
CA GLY A 83 8.13 20.84 -1.86
C GLY A 83 9.43 20.56 -1.11
N ASN A 84 10.55 20.55 -1.82
CA ASN A 84 11.88 20.52 -1.24
C ASN A 84 12.81 21.45 -2.03
N SER A 85 13.02 22.67 -1.52
CA SER A 85 13.85 23.70 -2.18
C SER A 85 15.28 23.23 -2.39
N SER A 86 15.84 22.42 -1.49
CA SER A 86 17.21 21.90 -1.59
C SER A 86 17.39 20.89 -2.74
N ALA A 87 16.32 20.22 -3.17
CA ALA A 87 16.34 19.31 -4.32
C ALA A 87 15.68 19.92 -5.57
N GLY A 88 15.31 21.21 -5.53
CA GLY A 88 14.59 21.88 -6.62
C GLY A 88 13.16 21.39 -6.84
N TRP A 89 12.57 20.65 -5.90
CA TRP A 89 11.21 20.13 -6.01
C TRP A 89 10.19 21.19 -5.60
N LEU A 90 9.40 21.67 -6.55
CA LEU A 90 8.30 22.60 -6.28
C LEU A 90 7.05 21.89 -5.74
N PRO A 91 6.26 22.55 -4.86
CA PRO A 91 5.02 21.98 -4.33
C PRO A 91 3.96 21.87 -5.42
N VAL A 92 3.66 20.65 -5.87
CA VAL A 92 2.72 20.37 -6.96
C VAL A 92 1.26 20.42 -6.47
N CYS A 93 1.01 20.02 -5.21
CA CYS A 93 -0.35 19.97 -4.64
C CYS A 93 -1.03 21.34 -4.48
N GLY A 94 -0.31 22.46 -4.65
CA GLY A 94 -0.92 23.80 -4.63
C GLY A 94 -1.72 24.13 -5.89
N GLN A 95 -1.45 23.44 -7.01
CA GLN A 95 -2.01 23.76 -8.32
C GLN A 95 -2.91 22.65 -8.90
N VAL A 96 -2.75 21.41 -8.42
CA VAL A 96 -3.58 20.23 -8.79
C VAL A 96 -4.23 19.59 -7.55
N THR A 97 -5.15 20.33 -6.93
CA THR A 97 -5.72 19.97 -5.63
C THR A 97 -6.60 18.71 -5.68
N LYS A 98 -7.33 18.44 -6.78
CA LYS A 98 -8.15 17.22 -6.87
C LYS A 98 -7.29 15.96 -6.94
N TYR A 99 -6.22 16.00 -7.74
CA TYR A 99 -5.25 14.92 -7.80
C TYR A 99 -4.64 14.64 -6.42
N CYS A 100 -4.20 15.69 -5.72
CA CYS A 100 -3.61 15.57 -4.39
C CYS A 100 -4.60 14.99 -3.35
N ASN A 101 -5.87 15.40 -3.40
CA ASN A 101 -6.91 14.83 -2.55
C ASN A 101 -7.15 13.35 -2.83
N GLN A 102 -7.16 12.95 -4.11
CA GLN A 102 -7.34 11.54 -4.47
C GLN A 102 -6.14 10.66 -4.07
N VAL A 103 -4.92 11.18 -4.22
CA VAL A 103 -3.71 10.51 -3.74
C VAL A 103 -3.77 10.33 -2.23
N THR A 104 -4.10 11.40 -1.49
CA THR A 104 -4.25 11.36 -0.03
C THR A 104 -5.31 10.34 0.39
N GLY A 105 -6.49 10.35 -0.24
CA GLY A 105 -7.56 9.38 0.04
C GLY A 105 -7.11 7.93 -0.16
N ALA A 106 -6.33 7.66 -1.20
CA ALA A 106 -5.83 6.32 -1.44
C ALA A 106 -4.68 5.90 -0.51
N LEU A 107 -3.85 6.84 -0.04
CA LEU A 107 -2.89 6.55 1.03
C LEU A 107 -3.61 6.20 2.34
N VAL A 108 -4.69 6.93 2.68
CA VAL A 108 -5.53 6.62 3.85
C VAL A 108 -6.13 5.22 3.72
N ALA A 109 -6.68 4.88 2.54
CA ALA A 109 -7.18 3.54 2.27
C ALA A 109 -6.07 2.46 2.40
N GLY A 110 -4.84 2.75 1.96
CA GLY A 110 -3.69 1.87 2.13
C GLY A 110 -3.31 1.63 3.59
N PHE A 111 -3.39 2.66 4.44
CA PHE A 111 -3.17 2.50 5.87
C PHE A 111 -4.21 1.58 6.52
N ILE A 112 -5.48 1.74 6.15
CA ILE A 112 -6.55 0.86 6.61
C ILE A 112 -6.27 -0.58 6.19
N ALA A 113 -5.86 -0.80 4.93
CA ALA A 113 -5.50 -2.12 4.43
C ALA A 113 -4.35 -2.76 5.24
N ILE A 114 -3.30 -2.00 5.57
CA ILE A 114 -2.18 -2.50 6.40
C ILE A 114 -2.67 -2.89 7.80
N ILE A 115 -3.52 -2.09 8.43
CA ILE A 115 -4.09 -2.41 9.74
C ILE A 115 -4.86 -3.73 9.67
N THR A 116 -5.70 -3.90 8.64
CA THR A 116 -6.42 -5.16 8.40
C THR A 116 -5.46 -6.35 8.22
N TYR A 117 -4.38 -6.18 7.46
CA TYR A 117 -3.36 -7.22 7.28
C TYR A 117 -2.63 -7.58 8.57
N ILE A 118 -2.32 -6.61 9.43
CA ILE A 118 -1.71 -6.87 10.73
C ILE A 118 -2.67 -7.69 11.60
N ILE A 119 -3.97 -7.41 11.58
CA ILE A 119 -4.97 -8.20 12.32
C ILE A 119 -5.03 -9.64 11.77
N LEU A 120 -5.01 -9.82 10.44
CA LEU A 120 -4.96 -11.15 9.81
C LEU A 120 -3.69 -11.92 10.18
N LEU A 121 -2.55 -11.24 10.21
CA LEU A 121 -1.28 -11.84 10.63
C LEU A 121 -1.31 -12.26 12.10
N LEU A 122 -1.87 -11.44 13.00
CA LEU A 122 -2.07 -11.79 14.40
C LEU A 122 -3.01 -12.99 14.58
N TYR A 123 -4.12 -13.02 13.83
CA TYR A 123 -5.02 -14.16 13.81
C TYR A 123 -4.33 -15.43 13.31
N SER A 124 -3.47 -15.28 12.30
CA SER A 124 -2.73 -16.39 11.71
C SER A 124 -1.74 -16.99 12.70
N ILE A 125 -1.00 -16.13 13.41
CA ILE A 125 -0.09 -16.52 14.49
C ILE A 125 -0.85 -17.20 15.61
N TYR A 126 -1.97 -16.63 16.06
CA TYR A 126 -2.77 -17.19 17.15
C TYR A 126 -3.26 -18.61 16.83
N THR A 127 -3.84 -18.80 15.64
CA THR A 127 -4.35 -20.10 15.20
C THR A 127 -3.22 -21.13 15.06
N PHE A 128 -2.03 -20.72 14.60
CA PHE A 128 -0.86 -21.59 14.52
C PHE A 128 -0.29 -21.96 15.92
N LEU A 129 -0.27 -21.01 16.86
CA LEU A 129 0.24 -21.24 18.22
C LEU A 129 -0.73 -21.99 19.14
N ASN A 130 -2.04 -21.84 18.96
CA ASN A 130 -3.08 -22.46 19.80
C ASN A 130 -2.91 -23.99 19.99
N PRO A 131 -2.72 -24.81 18.92
CA PRO A 131 -2.50 -26.24 19.07
C PRO A 131 -1.15 -26.59 19.71
N LEU A 132 -0.14 -25.71 19.67
CA LEU A 132 1.15 -25.91 20.33
C LEU A 132 1.08 -25.62 21.84
N LEU A 133 0.32 -24.60 22.24
CA LEU A 133 0.11 -24.25 23.65
C LEU A 133 -0.82 -25.23 24.38
N GLY A 134 -1.82 -25.79 23.68
CA GLY A 134 -2.76 -26.76 24.25
C GLY A 134 -2.23 -28.19 24.44
N LYS A 135 -1.06 -28.53 23.86
CA LYS A 135 -0.45 -29.87 23.95
C LYS A 135 0.46 -30.06 25.19
N ASN A 136 0.67 -29.02 25.99
CA ASN A 136 1.52 -29.04 27.19
C ASN A 136 0.72 -29.04 28.51
N GLY A 137 -0.57 -29.40 28.49
CA GLY A 137 -1.44 -29.52 29.68
C GLY A 137 -1.83 -30.95 29.98
#